data_AF-A0A0G4LZD6-F1
#
_entry.id   AF-A0A0G4LZD6-F1
#
_cell.length_a   1.000
_cell.length_b   1.000
_cell.length_c   1.000
_cell.angle_alpha   90.00
_cell.angle_beta   90.00
_cell.angle_gamma   90.00
#
_symmetry.space_group_name_H-M   'P 1'
#
loop_
_entity.id
_entity.type
_entity.pdbx_description
1 polymer ?
#
loop_
_entity_poly.entity_id
_entity_poly.type
_entity_poly.pdbx_seq_one_letter_code
_entity_poly.pdbx_strand_id
1 'polypeptide(L)'
;MGSDARTACPDASGQGTADDDSDASDYSSVSTIDDLPPIRAYGHTYHGSGTILTPNDESERGRLEIQHSLFQLCLDGALTSARLPVPTGRPLSILDIGAGTGAWAIAVVVCYDALVISSVSVGLFYNGISMGYLYVLMGVLISAAVLPATLTLIWRGQNKWAATLTPIFGTILAIISWLVTAKKDCGVLDVTCTGSNTPMLVGNVVALLSPLILIPIFTLIFGVDKYDWQSMMEIRKGDDHDLANAAGVDLEETPGGHQETSEEFEREQAMLRRAFKISVTATVIMTLAMLILWPMPMYGSAYIFSKPFFTGWVIVGIMWIFCSFCAVGLYPIFEGRATLIHTVKSMLGGKKPTRHVITEGQGDGEGISGTATPDDHEKKRIEGQEKAVTE
;
A
#
# COMPACT_ATOMS: atom_id res chain seq x y z
N MET A 1 -61.17 -7.85 0.70
CA MET A 1 -61.22 -6.66 1.59
C MET A 1 -60.48 -7.02 2.87
N GLY A 2 -59.66 -6.11 3.36
CA GLY A 2 -58.53 -6.39 4.24
C GLY A 2 -58.84 -6.70 5.70
N SER A 3 -57.78 -7.03 6.43
CA SER A 3 -57.37 -6.27 7.62
C SER A 3 -55.93 -6.60 7.99
N ASP A 4 -55.28 -5.59 8.55
CA ASP A 4 -53.89 -5.50 8.99
C ASP A 4 -53.41 -6.55 10.00
N ALA A 5 -52.11 -6.85 9.90
CA ALA A 5 -51.23 -7.09 11.05
C ALA A 5 -49.77 -6.81 10.64
N ARG A 6 -49.27 -5.62 10.98
CA ARG A 6 -47.82 -5.29 10.95
C ARG A 6 -47.23 -5.64 12.32
N THR A 7 -46.17 -6.44 12.31
CA THR A 7 -45.33 -6.73 13.48
C THR A 7 -43.86 -6.49 13.10
N ALA A 8 -43.18 -5.67 13.87
CA ALA A 8 -41.76 -5.29 13.80
C ALA A 8 -40.84 -6.47 14.19
N CYS A 9 -39.65 -6.68 13.60
CA CYS A 9 -38.28 -6.16 13.92
C CYS A 9 -37.27 -7.26 13.42
N PRO A 10 -35.92 -7.11 13.43
CA PRO A 10 -35.06 -5.97 13.77
C PRO A 10 -33.97 -5.63 12.72
N ASP A 11 -33.33 -4.47 12.89
CA ASP A 11 -32.06 -4.08 12.28
C ASP A 11 -30.89 -4.93 12.82
N ALA A 12 -29.98 -5.33 11.92
CA ALA A 12 -28.69 -5.90 12.26
C ALA A 12 -27.60 -5.28 11.37
N SER A 13 -26.97 -4.26 11.93
CA SER A 13 -25.72 -3.63 11.48
C SER A 13 -24.52 -4.54 11.77
N GLY A 14 -23.52 -4.50 10.89
CA GLY A 14 -22.26 -5.24 11.03
C GLY A 14 -21.41 -5.18 9.77
N GLN A 15 -21.02 -3.98 9.35
CA GLN A 15 -19.99 -3.76 8.32
C GLN A 15 -18.63 -3.66 9.00
N GLY A 16 -17.73 -4.59 8.68
CA GLY A 16 -16.30 -4.49 8.98
C GLY A 16 -15.57 -4.26 7.66
N THR A 17 -14.92 -3.11 7.52
CA THR A 17 -14.01 -2.75 6.42
C THR A 17 -12.65 -3.37 6.71
N ALA A 18 -12.08 -4.07 5.73
CA ALA A 18 -10.70 -4.56 5.77
C ALA A 18 -9.94 -3.83 4.66
N ASP A 19 -9.06 -2.92 5.06
CA ASP A 19 -8.18 -2.18 4.15
C ASP A 19 -6.98 -3.05 3.76
N ASP A 20 -6.65 -3.02 2.47
CA ASP A 20 -5.63 -3.81 1.78
C ASP A 20 -4.33 -2.97 1.67
N ASP A 21 -3.29 -3.35 2.41
CA ASP A 21 -1.98 -2.67 2.39
C ASP A 21 -1.19 -3.08 1.13
N SER A 22 -0.86 -2.10 0.29
CA SER A 22 0.15 -2.22 -0.75
C SER A 22 1.39 -1.43 -0.31
N ASP A 23 2.49 -2.17 -0.08
CA ASP A 23 3.80 -1.67 0.36
C ASP A 23 4.40 -0.68 -0.67
N ALA A 24 4.19 0.61 -0.44
CA ALA A 24 5.04 1.67 -0.99
C ALA A 24 6.13 1.96 0.05
N SER A 25 7.38 1.66 -0.30
CA SER A 25 8.53 1.95 0.57
C SER A 25 8.78 3.46 0.61
N ASP A 26 8.22 4.14 1.62
CA ASP A 26 8.55 5.52 1.94
C ASP A 26 9.97 5.59 2.53
N TYR A 27 10.90 6.19 1.78
CA TYR A 27 12.11 6.72 2.38
C TYR A 27 11.77 8.10 2.94
N SER A 28 11.46 8.20 4.23
CA SER A 28 11.39 9.50 4.90
C SER A 28 12.75 9.81 5.51
N SER A 29 13.46 10.76 4.92
CA SER A 29 14.52 11.46 5.63
C SER A 29 13.84 12.31 6.71
N VAL A 30 13.91 11.87 7.97
CA VAL A 30 13.44 12.64 9.13
C VAL A 30 14.16 14.00 9.13
N SER A 31 13.44 15.03 8.69
CA SER A 31 13.84 16.41 8.89
C SER A 31 12.99 16.96 10.04
N THR A 32 13.62 17.53 11.06
CA THR A 32 12.96 18.16 12.23
C THR A 32 12.07 19.37 11.85
N ILE A 33 11.87 19.62 10.56
CA ILE A 33 11.09 20.70 9.95
C ILE A 33 9.69 20.18 9.55
N ASP A 34 9.53 18.87 9.35
CA ASP A 34 8.24 18.25 9.00
C ASP A 34 7.29 18.14 10.21
N ASP A 35 7.80 18.32 11.43
CA ASP A 35 7.02 18.35 12.68
C ASP A 35 6.40 19.73 12.99
N LEU A 36 6.61 20.73 12.12
CA LEU A 36 6.04 22.06 12.33
C LEU A 36 4.54 22.07 12.00
N PRO A 37 3.69 22.68 12.84
CA PRO A 37 2.27 22.76 12.57
C PRO A 37 2.03 23.49 11.24
N PRO A 38 1.09 23.01 10.41
CA PRO A 38 0.85 23.59 9.08
C PRO A 38 0.40 25.04 9.18
N ILE A 39 0.84 25.87 8.24
CA ILE A 39 0.48 27.29 8.17
C ILE A 39 -0.83 27.41 7.40
N ARG A 40 -1.85 28.06 7.96
CA ARG A 40 -3.07 28.38 7.23
C ARG A 40 -3.09 29.83 6.82
N ALA A 41 -3.23 30.07 5.52
CA ALA A 41 -3.31 31.40 4.97
C ALA A 41 -4.23 31.38 3.74
N TYR A 42 -4.95 32.47 3.48
CA TYR A 42 -5.74 32.61 2.25
C TYR A 42 -6.74 31.47 1.96
N GLY A 43 -7.27 30.81 3.00
CA GLY A 43 -8.20 29.68 2.84
C GLY A 43 -7.54 28.35 2.46
N HIS A 44 -6.21 28.27 2.46
CA HIS A 44 -5.45 27.07 2.14
C HIS A 44 -4.47 26.70 3.25
N THR A 45 -4.06 25.43 3.23
CA THR A 45 -3.07 24.86 4.15
C THR A 45 -1.71 24.78 3.48
N TYR A 46 -0.66 25.26 4.13
CA TYR A 46 0.71 25.30 3.66
C TYR A 46 1.61 24.52 4.63
N HIS A 47 2.79 24.14 4.13
CA HIS A 47 3.79 23.46 4.93
C HIS A 47 4.23 24.30 6.14
N GLY A 48 4.38 23.66 7.32
CA GLY A 48 4.71 24.34 8.58
C GLY A 48 6.05 25.10 8.58
N SER A 49 6.97 24.71 7.71
CA SER A 49 8.25 25.41 7.48
C SER A 49 8.10 26.86 6.96
N GLY A 50 6.99 27.17 6.27
CA GLY A 50 6.84 28.46 5.57
C GLY A 50 7.74 28.66 4.34
N THR A 51 8.64 27.70 4.06
CA THR A 51 9.51 27.71 2.87
C THR A 51 8.77 27.29 1.60
N ILE A 52 7.76 26.43 1.73
CA ILE A 52 6.94 25.97 0.61
C ILE A 52 5.78 26.94 0.46
N LEU A 53 5.84 27.71 -0.63
CA LEU A 53 4.86 28.75 -0.95
C LEU A 53 3.58 28.21 -1.60
N THR A 54 3.54 26.92 -1.92
CA THR A 54 2.37 26.27 -2.52
C THR A 54 1.52 25.62 -1.43
N PRO A 55 0.19 25.67 -1.55
CA PRO A 55 -0.68 24.95 -0.63
C PRO A 55 -0.51 23.43 -0.77
N ASN A 56 -0.88 22.69 0.26
CA ASN A 56 -0.87 21.23 0.34
C ASN A 56 -2.20 20.72 0.89
N ASP A 57 -3.28 21.29 0.39
CA ASP A 57 -4.65 20.89 0.68
C ASP A 57 -5.21 20.01 -0.45
N GLU A 58 -6.37 19.40 -0.21
CA GLU A 58 -7.00 18.53 -1.21
C GLU A 58 -7.36 19.27 -2.51
N SER A 59 -7.65 20.57 -2.41
CA SER A 59 -7.94 21.41 -3.57
C SER A 59 -6.73 21.52 -4.51
N GLU A 60 -5.52 21.72 -3.95
CA GLU A 60 -4.29 21.78 -4.72
C GLU A 60 -3.86 20.41 -5.25
N ARG A 61 -4.07 19.33 -4.48
CA ARG A 61 -3.86 17.95 -4.95
C ARG A 61 -4.73 17.65 -6.16
N GLY A 62 -6.02 18.00 -6.10
CA GLY A 62 -6.95 17.85 -7.23
C GLY A 62 -6.56 18.71 -8.43
N ARG A 63 -6.06 19.93 -8.21
CA ARG A 63 -5.55 20.80 -9.29
C ARG A 63 -4.34 20.17 -10.00
N LEU A 64 -3.39 19.62 -9.24
CA LEU A 64 -2.20 18.95 -9.76
C LEU A 64 -2.56 17.66 -10.52
N GLU A 65 -3.57 16.92 -10.07
CA GLU A 65 -4.05 15.71 -10.74
C GLU A 65 -4.75 16.00 -12.08
N ILE A 66 -5.56 17.07 -12.15
CA ILE A 66 -6.13 17.56 -13.41
C ILE A 66 -5.03 17.98 -14.38
N GLN A 67 -4.00 18.67 -13.86
CA GLN A 67 -2.85 19.09 -14.67
C GLN A 67 -2.09 17.87 -15.24
N HIS A 68 -1.87 16.83 -14.43
CA HIS A 68 -1.27 15.58 -14.89
C HIS A 68 -2.10 14.90 -15.99
N SER A 69 -3.41 14.78 -15.77
CA SER A 69 -4.34 14.20 -16.74
C SER A 69 -4.41 14.99 -18.05
N LEU A 70 -4.37 16.32 -17.96
CA LEU A 70 -4.33 17.19 -19.14
C LEU A 70 -3.06 16.95 -19.97
N PHE A 71 -1.90 16.83 -19.31
CA PHE A 71 -0.65 16.53 -20.02
C PHE A 71 -0.66 15.15 -20.67
N GLN A 72 -1.21 14.13 -19.99
CA GLN A 72 -1.39 12.80 -20.59
C GLN A 72 -2.28 12.85 -21.82
N LEU A 73 -3.40 13.59 -21.78
CA LEU A 73 -4.28 13.78 -22.94
C LEU A 73 -3.59 14.51 -24.10
N CYS A 74 -2.80 15.55 -23.80
CA CYS A 74 -2.03 16.27 -24.83
C CYS A 74 -0.92 15.42 -25.46
N LEU A 75 -0.47 14.37 -24.77
CA LEU A 75 0.56 13.43 -25.23
C LEU A 75 -0.02 12.12 -25.76
N ASP A 76 -1.32 12.07 -26.08
CA ASP A 76 -2.03 10.86 -26.56
C ASP A 76 -1.85 9.65 -25.62
N GLY A 77 -1.80 9.90 -24.31
CA GLY A 77 -1.58 8.90 -23.26
C GLY A 77 -0.11 8.59 -22.98
N ALA A 78 0.85 9.21 -23.68
CA ALA A 78 2.27 9.04 -23.37
C ALA A 78 2.67 9.84 -22.12
N LEU A 79 3.53 9.25 -21.28
CA LEU A 79 4.08 9.91 -20.09
C LEU A 79 5.19 10.91 -20.45
N THR A 80 5.83 10.76 -21.60
CA THR A 80 6.93 11.63 -22.03
C THR A 80 6.79 11.96 -23.50
N SER A 81 7.08 13.21 -23.86
CA SER A 81 7.22 13.62 -25.27
C SER A 81 8.56 13.16 -25.86
N ALA A 82 9.59 13.04 -25.02
CA ALA A 82 10.93 12.65 -25.42
C ALA A 82 11.08 11.12 -25.43
N ARG A 83 11.74 10.58 -26.47
CA ARG A 83 12.09 9.16 -26.51
C ARG A 83 13.19 8.87 -25.48
N LEU A 84 12.87 8.06 -24.48
CA LEU A 84 13.85 7.62 -23.48
C LEU A 84 14.94 6.75 -24.14
N PRO A 85 16.22 7.02 -23.85
CA PRO A 85 17.32 6.24 -24.40
C PRO A 85 17.33 4.83 -23.79
N VAL A 86 17.65 3.81 -24.60
CA VAL A 86 17.86 2.45 -24.10
C VAL A 86 19.22 2.41 -23.38
N PRO A 87 19.28 2.12 -22.07
CA PRO A 87 20.52 2.16 -21.33
C PRO A 87 21.50 1.07 -21.84
N THR A 88 22.64 1.50 -22.38
CA THR A 88 23.70 0.63 -22.94
C THR A 88 24.96 0.59 -22.08
N GLY A 89 24.83 0.85 -20.76
CA GLY A 89 25.94 0.68 -19.81
C GLY A 89 25.81 1.43 -18.48
N ARG A 90 24.96 2.45 -18.38
CA ARG A 90 24.61 3.11 -17.10
C ARG A 90 23.11 2.99 -16.84
N PRO A 91 22.67 2.83 -15.58
CA PRO A 91 21.25 2.84 -15.26
C PRO A 91 20.63 4.17 -15.68
N LEU A 92 19.40 4.13 -16.18
CA LEU A 92 18.65 5.31 -16.57
C LEU A 92 18.26 6.09 -15.31
N SER A 93 18.87 7.26 -15.10
CA SER A 93 18.51 8.16 -14.01
C SER A 93 17.66 9.30 -14.55
N ILE A 94 16.45 9.44 -14.01
CA ILE A 94 15.48 10.46 -14.39
C ILE A 94 15.32 11.40 -13.19
N LEU A 95 15.45 12.71 -13.42
CA LEU A 95 15.18 13.73 -12.41
C LEU A 95 13.81 14.34 -12.71
N ASP A 96 12.88 14.20 -11.77
CA ASP A 96 11.58 14.86 -11.83
C ASP A 96 11.66 16.23 -11.14
N ILE A 97 11.47 17.31 -11.89
CA ILE A 97 11.51 18.68 -11.38
C ILE A 97 10.07 19.19 -11.32
N GLY A 98 9.61 19.53 -10.11
CA GLY A 98 8.21 19.90 -9.89
C GLY A 98 7.30 18.69 -9.84
N ALA A 99 7.75 17.61 -9.17
CA ALA A 99 7.04 16.33 -9.07
C ALA A 99 5.59 16.46 -8.57
N GLY A 100 5.27 17.53 -7.81
CA GLY A 100 3.94 17.75 -7.26
C GLY A 100 3.51 16.55 -6.40
N THR A 101 2.43 15.88 -6.81
CA THR A 101 1.94 14.66 -6.15
C THR A 101 2.78 13.40 -6.42
N GLY A 102 3.78 13.47 -7.32
CA GLY A 102 4.62 12.33 -7.71
C GLY A 102 3.97 11.34 -8.68
N ALA A 103 2.73 11.60 -9.12
CA ALA A 103 1.97 10.69 -9.98
C ALA A 103 2.70 10.32 -11.28
N TRP A 104 3.38 11.30 -11.89
CA TRP A 104 4.18 11.06 -13.10
C TRP A 104 5.39 10.15 -12.84
N ALA A 105 6.15 10.42 -11.76
CA ALA A 105 7.33 9.62 -11.41
C ALA A 105 6.94 8.17 -11.14
N ILE A 106 5.86 7.94 -10.39
CA ILE A 106 5.33 6.60 -10.11
C ILE A 106 4.98 5.88 -11.42
N ALA A 107 4.23 6.53 -12.32
CA ALA A 107 3.82 5.94 -13.58
C ALA A 107 5.03 5.57 -14.48
N VAL A 108 6.05 6.42 -14.54
CA VAL A 108 7.28 6.16 -15.31
C VAL A 108 8.05 4.98 -14.74
N VAL A 109 8.19 4.89 -13.42
CA VAL A 109 8.86 3.77 -12.73
C VAL A 109 8.12 2.46 -13.02
N VAL A 110 6.79 2.43 -12.84
CA VAL A 110 5.98 1.24 -13.11
C VAL A 110 6.12 0.78 -14.56
N CYS A 111 6.05 1.69 -15.53
CA CYS A 111 6.24 1.34 -16.94
C CYS A 111 7.65 0.80 -17.24
N TYR A 112 8.68 1.40 -16.66
CA TYR A 112 10.06 0.94 -16.83
C TYR A 112 10.26 -0.45 -16.23
N ASP A 113 9.81 -0.68 -15.00
CA ASP A 113 9.92 -1.97 -14.32
C ASP A 113 9.11 -3.04 -15.04
N ALA A 114 7.90 -2.72 -15.52
CA ALA A 114 7.10 -3.63 -16.33
C ALA A 114 7.82 -4.04 -17.62
N LEU A 115 8.51 -3.12 -18.29
CA LEU A 115 9.33 -3.43 -19.47
C LEU A 115 10.52 -4.32 -19.13
N VAL A 116 11.21 -4.03 -18.02
CA VAL A 116 12.36 -4.84 -17.56
C VAL A 116 11.92 -6.26 -17.21
N ILE A 117 10.87 -6.39 -16.38
CA ILE A 117 10.30 -7.68 -15.98
C ILE A 117 9.86 -8.46 -17.22
N SER A 118 9.11 -7.83 -18.13
CA SER A 118 8.65 -8.48 -19.37
C SER A 118 9.82 -8.95 -20.23
N SER A 119 10.86 -8.13 -20.36
CA SER A 119 12.06 -8.47 -21.15
C SER A 119 12.84 -9.64 -20.53
N VAL A 120 13.03 -9.62 -19.21
CA VAL A 120 13.69 -10.71 -18.47
C VAL A 120 12.85 -11.99 -18.54
N SER A 121 11.54 -11.91 -18.37
CA SER A 121 10.63 -13.06 -18.46
C SER A 121 10.67 -13.71 -19.85
N VAL A 122 10.63 -12.91 -20.92
CA VAL A 122 10.79 -13.41 -22.30
C VAL A 122 12.16 -14.06 -22.49
N GLY A 123 13.22 -13.43 -21.98
CA GLY A 123 14.57 -13.99 -22.01
C GLY A 123 14.66 -15.36 -21.32
N LEU A 124 14.11 -15.49 -20.11
CA LEU A 124 14.08 -16.75 -19.36
C LEU A 124 13.28 -17.84 -20.09
N PHE A 125 12.15 -17.47 -20.69
CA PHE A 125 11.32 -18.40 -21.47
C PHE A 125 12.08 -19.00 -22.66
N TYR A 126 12.79 -18.18 -23.43
CA TYR A 126 13.60 -18.66 -24.55
C TYR A 126 14.84 -19.47 -24.12
N ASN A 127 15.31 -19.30 -22.88
CA ASN A 127 16.39 -20.11 -22.31
C ASN A 127 15.90 -21.46 -21.74
N GLY A 128 14.62 -21.82 -21.94
CA GLY A 128 14.07 -23.10 -21.51
C GLY A 128 13.84 -23.20 -20.00
N ILE A 129 13.78 -22.06 -19.29
CA ILE A 129 13.47 -22.02 -17.87
C ILE A 129 11.96 -22.13 -17.69
N SER A 130 11.50 -23.17 -16.99
CA SER A 130 10.07 -23.39 -16.76
C SER A 130 9.53 -22.53 -15.62
N MET A 131 8.22 -22.28 -15.61
CA MET A 131 7.57 -21.61 -14.46
C MET A 131 7.78 -22.36 -13.16
N GLY A 132 7.76 -23.70 -13.21
CA GLY A 132 8.05 -24.53 -12.03
C GLY A 132 9.46 -24.30 -11.47
N TYR A 133 10.46 -24.16 -12.34
CA TYR A 133 11.82 -23.82 -11.92
C TYR A 133 11.86 -22.46 -11.19
N LEU A 134 11.22 -21.44 -11.75
CA LEU A 134 11.20 -20.10 -11.16
C LEU A 134 10.49 -20.06 -9.80
N TYR A 135 9.36 -20.77 -9.65
CA TYR A 135 8.65 -20.82 -8.37
C TYR A 135 9.49 -21.46 -7.27
N VAL A 136 10.26 -22.50 -7.58
CA VAL A 136 11.10 -23.16 -6.57
C VAL A 136 12.40 -22.39 -6.32
N LEU A 137 12.95 -21.72 -7.35
CA LEU A 137 14.10 -20.83 -7.23
C LEU A 137 13.79 -19.59 -6.39
N MET A 138 12.57 -19.04 -6.48
CA MET A 138 12.12 -17.91 -5.67
C MET A 138 12.36 -18.17 -4.18
N GLY A 139 12.03 -19.37 -3.70
CA GLY A 139 12.25 -19.72 -2.30
C GLY A 139 13.73 -19.73 -1.90
N VAL A 140 14.65 -20.12 -2.80
CA VAL A 140 16.10 -20.08 -2.54
C VAL A 140 16.59 -18.63 -2.39
N LEU A 141 16.04 -17.71 -3.19
CA LEU A 141 16.50 -16.32 -3.25
C LEU A 141 15.88 -15.43 -2.17
N ILE A 142 14.60 -15.64 -1.82
CA ILE A 142 13.80 -14.70 -1.03
C ILE A 142 13.59 -15.19 0.42
N SER A 143 13.56 -16.50 0.68
CA SER A 143 13.10 -17.03 1.98
C SER A 143 13.96 -16.61 3.18
N ALA A 144 15.22 -16.23 2.96
CA ALA A 144 16.11 -15.77 4.03
C ALA A 144 15.64 -14.47 4.71
N ALA A 145 14.78 -13.68 4.05
CA ALA A 145 14.24 -12.44 4.60
C ALA A 145 13.03 -12.64 5.53
N VAL A 146 12.35 -13.78 5.45
CA VAL A 146 11.07 -14.02 6.14
C VAL A 146 11.24 -13.99 7.66
N LEU A 147 12.24 -14.69 8.19
CA LEU A 147 12.49 -14.74 9.63
C LEU A 147 12.93 -13.39 10.21
N PRO A 148 13.91 -12.67 9.62
CA PRO A 148 14.25 -11.31 10.05
C PRO A 148 13.06 -10.36 10.05
N ALA A 149 12.22 -10.37 9.01
CA ALA A 149 11.05 -9.50 8.91
C ALA A 149 9.96 -9.86 9.96
N THR A 150 9.77 -11.15 10.23
CA THR A 150 8.83 -11.58 11.27
C THR A 150 9.32 -11.18 12.65
N LEU A 151 10.62 -11.36 12.92
CA LEU A 151 11.22 -11.04 14.21
C LEU A 151 11.36 -9.53 14.44
N THR A 152 11.47 -8.68 13.41
CA THR A 152 11.39 -7.22 13.60
C THR A 152 10.05 -6.82 14.22
N LEU A 153 8.95 -7.47 13.84
CA LEU A 153 7.62 -7.14 14.35
C LEU A 153 7.34 -7.73 15.74
N ILE A 154 7.82 -8.95 16.00
CA ILE A 154 7.45 -9.70 17.23
C ILE A 154 8.51 -9.55 18.35
N TRP A 155 9.77 -9.31 18.00
CA TRP A 155 10.89 -9.30 18.95
C TRP A 155 11.56 -7.94 19.04
N ARG A 156 11.32 -7.26 20.18
CA ARG A 156 11.94 -5.96 20.53
C ARG A 156 13.48 -5.98 20.61
N GLY A 157 14.07 -7.17 20.68
CA GLY A 157 15.51 -7.39 20.86
C GLY A 157 16.34 -7.39 19.56
N GLN A 158 15.67 -7.35 18.39
CA GLN A 158 16.37 -7.48 17.12
C GLN A 158 17.14 -6.21 16.75
N ASN A 159 18.43 -6.35 16.52
CA ASN A 159 19.30 -5.26 16.08
C ASN A 159 19.11 -4.97 14.57
N LYS A 160 19.21 -3.70 14.17
CA LYS A 160 19.24 -3.28 12.75
C LYS A 160 20.26 -4.04 11.91
N TRP A 161 21.42 -4.37 12.47
CA TRP A 161 22.45 -5.16 11.79
C TRP A 161 22.02 -6.62 11.60
N ALA A 162 21.40 -7.22 12.60
CA ALA A 162 20.85 -8.57 12.49
C ALA A 162 19.70 -8.61 11.47
N ALA A 163 18.85 -7.59 11.43
CA ALA A 163 17.74 -7.49 10.48
C ALA A 163 18.21 -7.34 9.02
N THR A 164 19.28 -6.57 8.78
CA THR A 164 19.76 -6.25 7.42
C THR A 164 20.79 -7.24 6.87
N LEU A 165 21.71 -7.73 7.72
CA LEU A 165 22.76 -8.65 7.27
C LEU A 165 22.26 -10.09 7.13
N THR A 166 21.28 -10.51 7.95
CA THR A 166 20.78 -11.89 7.90
C THR A 166 20.23 -12.28 6.53
N PRO A 167 19.33 -11.51 5.88
CA PRO A 167 18.84 -11.87 4.55
C PRO A 167 19.98 -12.01 3.52
N ILE A 168 20.96 -11.11 3.56
CA ILE A 168 22.09 -11.11 2.62
C ILE A 168 22.94 -12.38 2.79
N PHE A 169 23.41 -12.65 4.00
CA PHE A 169 24.24 -13.83 4.27
C PHE A 169 23.44 -15.13 4.13
N GLY A 170 22.16 -15.13 4.51
CA GLY A 170 21.26 -16.28 4.36
C GLY A 170 21.04 -16.65 2.89
N THR A 171 20.79 -15.66 2.02
CA THR A 171 20.66 -15.88 0.57
C THR A 171 21.99 -16.33 -0.05
N ILE A 172 23.14 -15.78 0.37
CA ILE A 172 24.46 -16.26 -0.10
C ILE A 172 24.66 -17.73 0.27
N LEU A 173 24.39 -18.13 1.52
CA LEU A 173 24.51 -19.51 1.97
C LEU A 173 23.55 -20.44 1.23
N ALA A 174 22.33 -19.98 0.95
CA ALA A 174 21.34 -20.72 0.18
C ALA A 174 21.80 -20.97 -1.26
N ILE A 175 22.29 -19.93 -1.96
CA ILE A 175 22.81 -20.03 -3.33
C ILE A 175 24.03 -20.96 -3.38
N ILE A 176 24.97 -20.82 -2.44
CA ILE A 176 26.13 -21.71 -2.36
C ILE A 176 25.68 -23.16 -2.16
N SER A 177 24.80 -23.41 -1.20
CA SER A 177 24.32 -24.77 -0.89
C SER A 177 23.56 -25.39 -2.07
N TRP A 178 22.74 -24.59 -2.75
CA TRP A 178 22.05 -25.00 -3.97
C TRP A 178 23.02 -25.39 -5.09
N LEU A 179 23.95 -24.50 -5.45
CA LEU A 179 24.89 -24.73 -6.56
C LEU A 179 25.90 -25.84 -6.26
N VAL A 180 26.38 -25.93 -5.02
CA VAL A 180 27.29 -27.01 -4.60
C VAL A 180 26.59 -28.37 -4.66
N THR A 181 25.33 -28.45 -4.21
CA THR A 181 24.54 -29.69 -4.29
C THR A 181 24.30 -30.08 -5.75
N ALA A 182 23.92 -29.12 -6.60
CA ALA A 182 23.78 -29.37 -8.04
C ALA A 182 25.09 -29.89 -8.67
N LYS A 183 26.22 -29.26 -8.34
CA LYS A 183 27.53 -29.70 -8.85
C LYS A 183 27.90 -31.10 -8.36
N LYS A 184 27.57 -31.45 -7.12
CA LYS A 184 27.89 -32.76 -6.54
C LYS A 184 27.00 -33.87 -7.11
N ASP A 185 25.72 -33.60 -7.32
CA ASP A 185 24.76 -34.61 -7.75
C ASP A 185 24.83 -34.90 -9.25
N CYS A 186 24.97 -33.88 -10.10
CA CYS A 186 24.98 -34.08 -11.56
C CYS A 186 26.33 -33.86 -12.24
N GLY A 187 27.33 -33.30 -11.55
CA GLY A 187 28.65 -32.99 -12.12
C GLY A 187 28.69 -31.79 -13.07
N VAL A 188 27.56 -31.31 -13.58
CA VAL A 188 27.43 -30.16 -14.52
C VAL A 188 26.37 -29.17 -14.02
N LEU A 189 26.61 -27.87 -14.20
CA LEU A 189 25.72 -26.79 -13.77
C LEU A 189 24.82 -26.31 -14.92
N ASP A 190 23.86 -27.15 -15.30
CA ASP A 190 22.83 -26.81 -16.30
C ASP A 190 21.46 -26.58 -15.65
N VAL A 191 20.51 -26.01 -16.41
CA VAL A 191 19.13 -25.73 -15.96
C VAL A 191 18.43 -27.01 -15.47
N THR A 192 18.67 -28.14 -16.12
CA THR A 192 18.11 -29.44 -15.75
C THR A 192 18.61 -29.94 -14.39
N CYS A 193 19.92 -29.77 -14.14
CA CYS A 193 20.52 -30.18 -12.88
C CYS A 193 20.13 -29.25 -11.74
N THR A 194 20.31 -27.94 -11.94
CA THR A 194 20.01 -26.93 -10.93
C THR A 194 18.52 -26.90 -10.58
N GLY A 195 17.66 -27.28 -11.52
CA GLY A 195 16.21 -27.40 -11.35
C GLY A 195 15.73 -28.76 -10.83
N SER A 196 16.63 -29.69 -10.55
CA SER A 196 16.25 -30.98 -9.97
C SER A 196 15.80 -30.83 -8.51
N ASN A 197 15.02 -31.79 -8.01
CA ASN A 197 14.38 -31.67 -6.70
C ASN A 197 15.39 -31.57 -5.54
N THR A 198 16.52 -32.29 -5.61
CA THR A 198 17.48 -32.34 -4.49
C THR A 198 18.22 -31.01 -4.27
N PRO A 199 18.87 -30.40 -5.29
CA PRO A 199 19.53 -29.11 -5.11
C PRO A 199 18.55 -28.00 -4.73
N MET A 200 17.36 -27.99 -5.34
CA MET A 200 16.29 -27.04 -5.03
C MET A 200 15.82 -27.18 -3.58
N LEU A 201 15.62 -28.41 -3.10
CA LEU A 201 15.23 -28.67 -1.71
C LEU A 201 16.31 -28.16 -0.75
N VAL A 202 17.58 -28.48 -0.99
CA VAL A 202 18.69 -28.04 -0.14
C VAL A 202 18.80 -26.52 -0.09
N GLY A 203 18.72 -25.85 -1.24
CA GLY A 203 18.74 -24.38 -1.30
C GLY A 203 17.62 -23.75 -0.49
N ASN A 204 16.39 -24.24 -0.65
CA ASN A 204 15.21 -23.73 0.06
C ASN A 204 15.29 -23.97 1.58
N VAL A 205 15.73 -25.15 2.00
CA VAL A 205 15.90 -25.48 3.42
C VAL A 205 16.98 -24.60 4.06
N VAL A 206 18.10 -24.38 3.37
CA VAL A 206 19.16 -23.49 3.87
C VAL A 206 18.70 -22.04 3.91
N ALA A 207 17.95 -21.57 2.91
CA ALA A 207 17.39 -20.22 2.92
C ALA A 207 16.46 -20.00 4.13
N LEU A 208 15.62 -20.98 4.46
CA LEU A 208 14.67 -20.89 5.57
C LEU A 208 15.35 -21.02 6.93
N LEU A 209 16.34 -21.91 7.08
CA LEU A 209 16.95 -22.22 8.38
C LEU A 209 18.20 -21.39 8.70
N SER A 210 18.92 -20.86 7.71
CA SER A 210 20.12 -20.05 7.98
C SER A 210 19.85 -18.80 8.84
N PRO A 211 18.72 -18.09 8.74
CA PRO A 211 18.42 -16.98 9.64
C PRO A 211 18.30 -17.38 11.12
N LEU A 212 17.88 -18.61 11.43
CA LEU A 212 17.79 -19.10 12.82
C LEU A 212 19.16 -19.13 13.51
N ILE A 213 20.24 -19.26 12.74
CA ILE A 213 21.60 -19.28 13.24
C ILE A 213 22.22 -17.88 13.15
N LEU A 214 22.02 -17.19 12.02
CA LEU A 214 22.60 -15.87 11.78
C LEU A 214 22.05 -14.78 12.71
N ILE A 215 20.75 -14.80 13.05
CA ILE A 215 20.14 -13.79 13.91
C ILE A 215 20.75 -13.83 15.33
N PRO A 216 20.81 -14.97 16.04
CA PRO A 216 21.51 -15.04 17.32
C PRO A 216 22.98 -14.61 17.22
N ILE A 217 23.70 -15.03 16.18
CA ILE A 217 25.12 -14.67 15.99
C ILE A 217 25.27 -13.15 15.84
N PHE A 218 24.51 -12.52 14.96
CA PHE A 218 24.60 -11.07 14.75
C PHE A 218 24.10 -10.29 15.95
N THR A 219 23.07 -10.75 16.65
CA THR A 219 22.63 -10.12 17.90
C THR A 219 23.68 -10.24 19.02
N LEU A 220 24.44 -11.33 19.08
CA LEU A 220 25.56 -11.48 20.03
C LEU A 220 26.77 -10.59 19.66
N ILE A 221 27.07 -10.45 18.37
CA ILE A 221 28.21 -9.64 17.90
C ILE A 221 27.91 -8.14 18.02
N PHE A 222 26.74 -7.69 17.60
CA PHE A 222 26.39 -6.27 17.51
C PHE A 222 25.55 -5.76 18.69
N GLY A 223 25.18 -6.64 19.61
CA GLY A 223 24.37 -6.32 20.79
C GLY A 223 22.86 -6.40 20.53
N VAL A 224 22.10 -6.50 21.63
CA VAL A 224 20.64 -6.52 21.66
C VAL A 224 20.11 -5.09 21.62
N ASP A 225 19.20 -4.81 20.70
CA ASP A 225 18.52 -3.52 20.65
C ASP A 225 17.24 -3.54 21.51
N LYS A 226 16.64 -2.40 21.78
CA LYS A 226 15.36 -2.29 22.52
C LYS A 226 14.44 -1.32 21.80
N TYR A 227 14.02 -1.70 20.61
CA TYR A 227 13.10 -0.89 19.84
C TYR A 227 11.67 -1.15 20.33
N ASP A 228 10.97 -0.09 20.74
CA ASP A 228 9.56 -0.14 21.08
C ASP A 228 8.76 0.58 20.01
N TRP A 229 7.72 -0.08 19.49
CA TRP A 229 6.87 0.43 18.40
C TRP A 229 5.90 1.54 18.85
N GLN A 230 6.09 2.08 20.06
CA GLN A 230 5.27 3.19 20.60
C GLN A 230 5.34 4.42 19.70
N SER A 231 6.52 4.77 19.21
CA SER A 231 6.67 5.92 18.31
C SER A 231 5.86 5.76 17.02
N MET A 232 5.69 4.53 16.52
CA MET A 232 4.89 4.23 15.33
C MET A 232 3.38 4.30 15.62
N MET A 233 2.97 4.05 16.86
CA MET A 233 1.60 4.27 17.34
C MET A 233 1.31 5.76 17.58
N GLU A 234 2.34 6.54 17.91
CA GLU A 234 2.28 7.98 18.10
C GLU A 234 2.32 8.77 16.77
N ILE A 235 2.64 8.12 15.63
CA ILE A 235 2.49 8.73 14.31
C ILE A 235 1.01 9.00 14.09
N ARG A 236 0.61 10.26 14.27
CA ARG A 236 -0.75 10.71 14.01
C ARG A 236 -1.04 10.46 12.53
N LYS A 237 -2.04 9.63 12.20
CA LYS A 237 -2.68 9.70 10.88
C LYS A 237 -3.04 11.17 10.68
N GLY A 238 -2.69 11.73 9.52
CA GLY A 238 -2.99 13.14 9.20
C GLY A 238 -4.49 13.36 9.38
N ASP A 239 -4.84 13.95 10.52
CA ASP A 239 -6.21 14.06 10.98
C ASP A 239 -6.72 15.46 10.62
N ASP A 240 -7.75 15.52 9.78
CA ASP A 240 -8.43 16.75 9.37
C ASP A 240 -9.17 17.43 10.56
N HIS A 241 -9.11 16.82 11.75
CA HIS A 241 -9.73 17.27 13.01
C HIS A 241 -9.18 18.59 13.57
N ASP A 242 -7.86 18.83 13.44
CA ASP A 242 -7.28 20.12 13.81
C ASP A 242 -7.73 21.24 12.85
N LEU A 243 -8.14 20.88 11.61
CA LEU A 243 -8.72 21.80 10.64
C LEU A 243 -10.13 22.24 11.02
N ALA A 244 -10.97 21.32 11.48
CA ALA A 244 -12.36 21.60 11.85
C ALA A 244 -12.52 22.40 13.16
N ASN A 245 -11.77 22.07 14.22
CA ASN A 245 -11.87 22.75 15.51
C ASN A 245 -11.46 24.23 15.46
N ALA A 246 -10.44 24.56 14.66
CA ALA A 246 -10.00 25.95 14.48
C ALA A 246 -10.91 26.76 13.53
N ALA A 247 -11.84 26.11 12.82
CA ALA A 247 -12.83 26.74 11.95
C ALA A 247 -14.21 26.95 12.63
N GLY A 248 -14.40 26.51 13.87
CA GLY A 248 -15.62 26.76 14.65
C GLY A 248 -16.85 25.98 14.18
N VAL A 249 -16.67 24.87 13.46
CA VAL A 249 -17.76 24.02 12.97
C VAL A 249 -17.97 22.89 13.99
N ASP A 250 -19.17 22.82 14.56
CA ASP A 250 -19.55 21.78 15.52
C ASP A 250 -19.73 20.44 14.80
N LEU A 251 -18.91 19.45 15.14
CA LEU A 251 -18.75 18.20 14.40
C LEU A 251 -19.89 17.18 14.65
N GLU A 252 -20.92 17.53 15.44
CA GLU A 252 -22.11 16.67 15.61
C GLU A 252 -23.00 16.58 14.35
N GLU A 253 -22.86 17.49 13.38
CA GLU A 253 -23.69 17.52 12.15
C GLU A 253 -23.00 17.06 10.86
N THR A 254 -21.70 16.73 10.88
CA THR A 254 -20.98 16.22 9.69
C THR A 254 -20.96 14.69 9.61
N PRO A 255 -21.51 14.05 8.56
CA PRO A 255 -21.45 12.61 8.40
C PRO A 255 -20.03 12.20 7.98
N GLY A 256 -19.23 11.77 8.96
CA GLY A 256 -17.84 11.29 8.76
C GLY A 256 -16.81 11.80 9.77
N GLY A 257 -17.17 12.75 10.62
CA GLY A 257 -16.30 13.26 11.69
C GLY A 257 -16.39 12.42 12.95
N HIS A 258 -15.74 11.26 12.99
CA HIS A 258 -15.68 10.44 14.20
C HIS A 258 -14.40 10.73 14.96
N GLN A 259 -14.51 11.44 16.09
CA GLN A 259 -13.45 11.47 17.08
C GLN A 259 -13.46 10.14 17.82
N GLU A 260 -12.49 9.27 17.55
CA GLU A 260 -12.37 8.01 18.29
C GLU A 260 -12.25 8.32 19.78
N THR A 261 -13.33 8.05 20.50
CA THR A 261 -13.34 8.20 21.95
C THR A 261 -12.38 7.17 22.56
N SER A 262 -11.82 7.43 23.74
CA SER A 262 -11.00 6.44 24.44
C SER A 262 -11.71 5.09 24.59
N GLU A 263 -13.04 5.09 24.70
CA GLU A 263 -13.85 3.86 24.72
C GLU A 263 -13.91 3.16 23.36
N GLU A 264 -13.94 3.90 22.27
CA GLU A 264 -13.95 3.37 20.92
C GLU A 264 -12.59 2.79 20.53
N PHE A 265 -11.50 3.49 20.85
CA PHE A 265 -10.14 2.98 20.70
C PHE A 265 -9.94 1.68 21.50
N GLU A 266 -10.48 1.60 22.72
CA GLU A 266 -10.44 0.36 23.51
C GLU A 266 -11.26 -0.77 22.89
N ARG A 267 -12.43 -0.46 22.31
CA ARG A 267 -13.26 -1.44 21.57
C ARG A 267 -12.55 -1.91 20.31
N GLU A 268 -11.96 -1.01 19.55
CA GLU A 268 -11.19 -1.30 18.34
C GLU A 268 -9.99 -2.19 18.70
N GLN A 269 -9.20 -1.83 19.72
CA GLN A 269 -8.12 -2.66 20.23
C GLN A 269 -8.60 -4.03 20.72
N ALA A 270 -9.79 -4.14 21.31
CA ALA A 270 -10.35 -5.42 21.74
C ALA A 270 -10.77 -6.28 20.54
N MET A 271 -11.36 -5.68 19.51
CA MET A 271 -11.68 -6.33 18.25
C MET A 271 -10.43 -6.80 17.52
N LEU A 272 -9.41 -5.94 17.40
CA LEU A 272 -8.11 -6.27 16.81
C LEU A 272 -7.40 -7.38 17.58
N ARG A 273 -7.38 -7.33 18.92
CA ARG A 273 -6.81 -8.42 19.73
C ARG A 273 -7.54 -9.75 19.56
N ARG A 274 -8.86 -9.71 19.40
CA ARG A 274 -9.66 -10.92 19.11
C ARG A 274 -9.37 -11.45 17.73
N ALA A 275 -9.34 -10.58 16.72
CA ALA A 275 -9.01 -10.94 15.34
C ALA A 275 -7.59 -11.51 15.24
N PHE A 276 -6.61 -10.89 15.90
CA PHE A 276 -5.23 -11.37 15.99
C PHE A 276 -5.14 -12.78 16.61
N LYS A 277 -5.85 -13.04 17.71
CA LYS A 277 -5.87 -14.38 18.31
C LYS A 277 -6.48 -15.41 17.37
N ILE A 278 -7.55 -15.05 16.67
CA ILE A 278 -8.19 -15.94 15.69
C ILE A 278 -7.23 -16.21 14.53
N SER A 279 -6.59 -15.17 13.97
CA SER A 279 -5.68 -15.31 12.83
C SER A 279 -4.43 -16.11 13.19
N VAL A 280 -3.80 -15.85 14.33
CA VAL A 280 -2.64 -16.62 14.81
C VAL A 280 -3.02 -18.08 15.07
N THR A 281 -4.14 -18.33 15.76
CA THR A 281 -4.58 -19.69 16.08
C THR A 281 -4.93 -20.46 14.80
N ALA A 282 -5.67 -19.84 13.88
CA ALA A 282 -6.02 -20.45 12.60
C ALA A 282 -4.78 -20.72 11.76
N THR A 283 -3.84 -19.77 11.70
CA THR A 283 -2.57 -19.92 10.95
C THR A 283 -1.76 -21.07 11.52
N VAL A 284 -1.50 -21.10 12.84
CA VAL A 284 -0.72 -22.18 13.46
C VAL A 284 -1.37 -23.55 13.23
N ILE A 285 -2.69 -23.67 13.43
CA ILE A 285 -3.41 -24.93 13.18
C ILE A 285 -3.29 -25.35 11.71
N MET A 286 -3.53 -24.43 10.78
CA MET A 286 -3.45 -24.72 9.34
C MET A 286 -2.02 -25.08 8.91
N THR A 287 -1.00 -24.38 9.42
CA THR A 287 0.40 -24.69 9.16
C THR A 287 0.76 -26.08 9.68
N LEU A 288 0.38 -26.41 10.92
CA LEU A 288 0.63 -27.74 11.48
C LEU A 288 -0.11 -28.83 10.71
N ALA A 289 -1.37 -28.59 10.33
CA ALA A 289 -2.17 -29.54 9.57
C ALA A 289 -1.60 -29.79 8.17
N MET A 290 -1.33 -28.72 7.41
CA MET A 290 -0.95 -28.79 6.00
C MET A 290 0.55 -29.04 5.76
N LEU A 291 1.44 -28.63 6.66
CA LEU A 291 2.89 -28.84 6.49
C LEU A 291 3.42 -30.05 7.25
N ILE A 292 2.84 -30.37 8.42
CA ILE A 292 3.36 -31.44 9.27
C ILE A 292 2.43 -32.65 9.24
N LEU A 293 1.20 -32.51 9.73
CA LEU A 293 0.29 -33.63 9.97
C LEU A 293 -0.10 -34.37 8.69
N TRP A 294 -0.27 -33.65 7.58
CA TRP A 294 -0.62 -34.26 6.30
C TRP A 294 0.62 -34.82 5.56
N PRO A 295 1.68 -34.02 5.26
CA PRO A 295 2.76 -34.48 4.40
C PRO A 295 3.70 -35.47 5.09
N MET A 296 4.00 -35.29 6.39
CA MET A 296 5.01 -36.10 7.07
C MET A 296 4.59 -37.58 7.21
N PRO A 297 3.35 -37.93 7.61
CA PRO A 297 2.91 -39.32 7.62
C PRO A 297 2.80 -39.93 6.22
N MET A 298 2.36 -39.17 5.21
CA MET A 298 2.31 -39.68 3.83
C MET A 298 3.71 -39.98 3.28
N TYR A 299 4.66 -39.08 3.55
CA TYR A 299 6.06 -39.29 3.19
C TYR A 299 6.66 -40.48 3.96
N GLY A 300 6.46 -40.53 5.28
CA GLY A 300 7.00 -41.57 6.14
C GLY A 300 6.42 -42.97 5.89
N SER A 301 5.17 -43.06 5.45
CA SER A 301 4.53 -44.33 5.05
C SER A 301 4.82 -44.71 3.59
N ALA A 302 5.55 -43.88 2.83
CA ALA A 302 5.77 -44.04 1.39
C ALA A 302 4.46 -44.34 0.62
N TYR A 303 3.36 -43.70 1.04
CA TYR A 303 2.03 -44.04 0.55
C TYR A 303 1.88 -43.68 -0.94
N ILE A 304 1.55 -44.69 -1.75
CA ILE A 304 1.28 -44.52 -3.18
C ILE A 304 -0.22 -44.28 -3.37
N PHE A 305 -0.57 -43.14 -3.95
CA PHE A 305 -1.98 -42.77 -4.13
C PHE A 305 -2.67 -43.73 -5.11
N SER A 306 -3.81 -44.27 -4.69
CA SER A 306 -4.68 -44.99 -5.62
C SER A 306 -5.24 -44.02 -6.68
N LYS A 307 -5.49 -44.51 -7.90
CA LYS A 307 -6.12 -43.72 -8.98
C LYS A 307 -7.38 -42.96 -8.52
N PRO A 308 -8.38 -43.58 -7.83
CA PRO A 308 -9.56 -42.84 -7.39
C PRO A 308 -9.26 -41.81 -6.31
N PHE A 309 -8.33 -42.08 -5.38
CA PHE A 309 -7.92 -41.12 -4.37
C PHE A 309 -7.21 -39.91 -4.97
N PHE A 310 -6.28 -40.13 -5.90
CA PHE A 310 -5.60 -39.06 -6.64
C PHE A 310 -6.59 -38.21 -7.45
N THR A 311 -7.56 -38.83 -8.13
CA THR A 311 -8.60 -38.09 -8.84
C THR A 311 -9.42 -37.20 -7.89
N GLY A 312 -9.83 -37.73 -6.73
CA GLY A 312 -10.53 -36.94 -5.72
C GLY A 312 -9.69 -35.77 -5.21
N TRP A 313 -8.41 -36.00 -4.95
CA TRP A 313 -7.44 -34.97 -4.53
C TRP A 313 -7.33 -33.83 -5.54
N VAL A 314 -7.16 -34.17 -6.82
CA VAL A 314 -7.07 -33.18 -7.91
C VAL A 314 -8.38 -32.38 -8.03
N ILE A 315 -9.54 -33.02 -7.91
CA ILE A 315 -10.84 -32.33 -7.96
C ILE A 315 -10.96 -31.30 -6.82
N VAL A 316 -10.62 -31.69 -5.59
CA VAL A 316 -10.65 -30.77 -4.44
C VAL A 316 -9.68 -29.61 -4.64
N GLY A 317 -8.47 -29.89 -5.14
CA GLY A 317 -7.49 -28.85 -5.48
C GLY A 317 -8.00 -27.86 -6.53
N ILE A 318 -8.64 -28.35 -7.60
CA ILE A 318 -9.25 -27.51 -8.63
C ILE A 318 -10.40 -26.67 -8.05
N MET A 319 -11.28 -27.27 -7.24
CA MET A 319 -12.35 -26.53 -6.56
C MET A 319 -11.80 -25.39 -5.69
N TRP A 320 -10.73 -25.65 -4.94
CA TRP A 320 -10.07 -24.62 -4.12
C TRP A 320 -9.58 -23.46 -4.99
N ILE A 321 -8.92 -23.75 -6.12
CA ILE A 321 -8.44 -22.72 -7.05
C ILE A 321 -9.60 -21.85 -7.56
N PHE A 322 -10.74 -22.45 -7.93
CA PHE A 322 -11.92 -21.68 -8.35
C PHE A 322 -12.50 -20.84 -7.22
N CYS A 323 -12.62 -21.39 -6.01
CA CYS A 323 -13.08 -20.62 -4.84
C CYS A 323 -12.15 -19.44 -4.55
N SER A 324 -10.83 -19.63 -4.67
CA SER A 324 -9.84 -18.56 -4.46
C SER A 324 -9.92 -17.50 -5.56
N PHE A 325 -10.11 -17.91 -6.81
CA PHE A 325 -10.34 -16.98 -7.91
C PHE A 325 -11.62 -16.14 -7.70
N CYS A 326 -12.71 -16.76 -7.22
CA CYS A 326 -13.92 -16.01 -6.89
C CYS A 326 -13.69 -15.05 -5.71
N ALA A 327 -13.01 -15.50 -4.66
CA ALA A 327 -12.80 -14.71 -3.44
C ALA A 327 -11.76 -13.58 -3.60
N VAL A 328 -10.67 -13.80 -4.34
CA VAL A 328 -9.59 -12.81 -4.51
C VAL A 328 -9.71 -12.06 -5.83
N GLY A 329 -10.18 -12.72 -6.89
CA GLY A 329 -10.31 -12.11 -8.21
C GLY A 329 -11.65 -11.40 -8.42
N LEU A 330 -12.78 -12.08 -8.13
CA LEU A 330 -14.11 -11.53 -8.45
C LEU A 330 -14.72 -10.71 -7.32
N TYR A 331 -14.47 -11.07 -6.07
CA TYR A 331 -15.08 -10.40 -4.93
C TYR A 331 -14.66 -8.92 -4.82
N PRO A 332 -13.37 -8.52 -4.95
CA PRO A 332 -13.01 -7.10 -4.94
C PRO A 332 -13.61 -6.32 -6.10
N ILE A 333 -13.75 -6.94 -7.27
CA ILE A 333 -14.41 -6.33 -8.44
C ILE A 333 -15.91 -6.13 -8.16
N PHE A 334 -16.54 -7.11 -7.51
CA PHE A 334 -17.95 -7.04 -7.15
C PHE A 334 -18.20 -5.99 -6.08
N GLU A 335 -17.35 -5.89 -5.06
CA GLU A 335 -17.44 -4.90 -3.99
C GLU A 335 -17.18 -3.48 -4.53
N GLY A 336 -16.10 -3.31 -5.29
CA GLY A 336 -15.76 -2.06 -5.95
C GLY A 336 -16.62 -1.70 -7.16
N ARG A 337 -17.67 -2.46 -7.49
CA ARG A 337 -18.45 -2.28 -8.73
C ARG A 337 -19.06 -0.89 -8.87
N ALA A 338 -19.51 -0.29 -7.76
CA ALA A 338 -20.13 1.04 -7.79
C ALA A 338 -19.09 2.10 -8.16
N THR A 339 -17.92 2.03 -7.52
CA THR A 339 -16.76 2.88 -7.81
C THR A 339 -16.25 2.65 -9.23
N LEU A 340 -16.11 1.39 -9.67
CA LEU A 340 -15.65 1.03 -11.01
C LEU A 340 -16.60 1.58 -12.09
N ILE A 341 -17.91 1.42 -11.90
CA ILE A 341 -18.92 1.96 -12.82
C ILE A 341 -18.90 3.49 -12.81
N HIS A 342 -18.70 4.12 -11.65
CA HIS A 342 -18.59 5.57 -11.54
C HIS A 342 -17.36 6.12 -12.28
N THR A 343 -16.19 5.50 -12.08
CA THR A 343 -14.94 5.86 -12.75
C THR A 343 -15.03 5.64 -14.26
N VAL A 344 -15.57 4.50 -14.71
CA VAL A 344 -15.76 4.19 -16.14
C VAL A 344 -16.76 5.13 -16.80
N LYS A 345 -17.89 5.46 -16.12
CA LYS A 345 -18.85 6.46 -16.62
C LYS A 345 -18.26 7.86 -16.66
N SER A 346 -17.37 8.20 -15.72
CA SER A 346 -16.69 9.49 -15.70
C SER A 346 -15.65 9.59 -16.83
N MET A 347 -14.91 8.51 -17.10
CA MET A 347 -13.98 8.41 -18.22
C MET A 347 -14.68 8.47 -19.58
N LEU A 348 -15.76 7.70 -19.78
CA LEU A 348 -16.46 7.62 -21.07
C LEU A 348 -17.48 8.75 -21.29
N GLY A 349 -18.04 9.29 -20.22
CA GLY A 349 -19.13 10.27 -20.28
C GLY A 349 -18.67 11.73 -20.37
N GLY A 350 -17.38 12.01 -20.19
CA GLY A 350 -16.82 13.36 -20.24
C GLY A 350 -17.46 14.37 -19.27
N LYS A 351 -18.26 13.89 -18.31
CA LYS A 351 -18.94 14.76 -17.35
C LYS A 351 -17.95 15.11 -16.26
N LYS A 352 -17.57 16.40 -16.24
CA LYS A 352 -16.83 17.03 -15.14
C LYS A 352 -17.47 16.62 -13.81
N PRO A 353 -16.67 16.35 -12.76
CA PRO A 353 -17.20 15.99 -11.45
C PRO A 353 -18.22 17.05 -11.02
N THR A 354 -19.39 16.58 -10.59
CA THR A 354 -20.45 17.45 -10.08
C THR A 354 -19.91 18.10 -8.81
N ARG A 355 -19.60 19.39 -8.88
CA ARG A 355 -19.26 20.23 -7.73
C ARG A 355 -20.40 20.06 -6.71
N HIS A 356 -20.12 19.41 -5.59
CA HIS A 356 -20.97 19.54 -4.41
C HIS A 356 -20.83 21.00 -3.96
N VAL A 357 -21.80 21.83 -4.35
CA VAL A 357 -21.97 23.15 -3.77
C VAL A 357 -22.54 22.90 -2.39
N ILE A 358 -21.70 23.04 -1.36
CA ILE A 358 -22.19 23.21 0.00
C ILE A 358 -22.97 24.52 -0.02
N THR A 359 -24.29 24.44 0.10
CA THR A 359 -25.15 25.61 0.29
C THR A 359 -24.78 26.19 1.64
N GLU A 360 -24.13 27.35 1.66
CA GLU A 360 -23.89 28.11 2.88
C GLU A 360 -25.23 28.33 3.59
N GLY A 361 -25.34 27.77 4.79
CA GLY A 361 -26.43 28.07 5.71
C GLY A 361 -26.36 29.55 6.07
N GLN A 362 -27.45 30.26 5.80
CA GLN A 362 -27.62 31.65 6.17
C GLN A 362 -27.69 31.76 7.70
N GLY A 363 -26.56 32.11 8.32
CA GLY A 363 -26.45 32.52 9.71
C GLY A 363 -26.24 34.03 9.77
N ASP A 364 -27.16 34.72 10.45
CA ASP A 364 -27.15 36.16 10.65
C ASP A 364 -25.88 36.60 11.40
N GLY A 365 -25.06 37.44 10.78
CA GLY A 365 -23.87 38.03 11.39
C GLY A 365 -23.26 39.11 10.50
N GLU A 366 -23.35 40.36 10.96
CA GLU A 366 -22.72 41.53 10.33
C GLU A 366 -21.22 41.30 10.09
N GLY A 367 -20.81 41.34 8.82
CA GLY A 367 -19.41 41.27 8.42
C GLY A 367 -19.22 41.92 7.05
N ILE A 368 -18.52 43.04 7.02
CA ILE A 368 -18.30 43.90 5.85
C ILE A 368 -17.54 43.11 4.77
N SER A 369 -18.23 42.79 3.67
CA SER A 369 -17.63 42.19 2.48
C SER A 369 -16.94 43.27 1.63
N GLY A 370 -15.62 43.31 1.68
CA GLY A 370 -14.80 44.10 0.78
C GLY A 370 -14.57 43.32 -0.52
N THR A 371 -15.43 43.51 -1.52
CA THR A 371 -15.10 43.37 -2.96
C THR A 371 -16.30 43.80 -3.81
N ALA A 372 -16.46 45.11 -4.02
CA ALA A 372 -17.26 45.64 -5.12
C ALA A 372 -16.58 46.90 -5.67
N THR A 373 -16.32 46.89 -6.98
CA THR A 373 -15.77 48.03 -7.73
C THR A 373 -16.76 49.20 -7.66
N PRO A 374 -16.33 50.45 -7.38
CA PRO A 374 -17.28 51.54 -7.11
C PRO A 374 -18.05 51.97 -8.36
N ASP A 375 -19.34 52.21 -8.20
CA ASP A 375 -20.23 52.78 -9.22
C ASP A 375 -20.01 54.31 -9.36
N ASP A 376 -20.25 54.86 -10.55
CA ASP A 376 -19.90 56.24 -10.94
C ASP A 376 -20.66 57.32 -10.14
N HIS A 377 -21.65 56.94 -9.35
CA HIS A 377 -22.33 57.81 -8.39
C HIS A 377 -21.50 58.09 -7.11
N GLU A 378 -20.56 57.21 -6.76
CA GLU A 378 -19.72 57.33 -5.57
C GLU A 378 -18.46 58.17 -5.81
N LYS A 379 -17.95 58.19 -7.06
CA LYS A 379 -16.85 59.11 -7.47
C LYS A 379 -17.23 60.59 -7.34
N LYS A 380 -18.46 60.97 -7.71
CA LYS A 380 -18.93 62.37 -7.57
C LYS A 380 -19.13 62.81 -6.12
N ARG A 381 -19.34 61.86 -5.20
CA ARG A 381 -19.46 62.13 -3.77
C ARG A 381 -18.09 62.35 -3.12
N ILE A 382 -17.08 61.62 -3.58
CA ILE A 382 -15.68 61.75 -3.12
C ILE A 382 -15.05 63.05 -3.64
N GLU A 383 -15.25 63.43 -4.91
CA GLU A 383 -14.76 64.70 -5.46
C GLU A 383 -15.42 65.95 -4.81
N GLY A 384 -16.64 65.81 -4.28
CA GLY A 384 -17.33 66.87 -3.55
C GLY A 384 -16.80 67.10 -2.13
N GLN A 385 -16.26 66.07 -1.48
CA GLN A 385 -15.69 66.18 -0.14
C GLN A 385 -14.24 66.66 -0.15
N GLU A 386 -13.49 66.44 -1.23
CA GLU A 386 -12.09 66.90 -1.35
C GLU A 386 -11.99 68.44 -1.54
N LYS A 387 -13.02 69.08 -2.11
CA LYS A 387 -13.08 70.55 -2.24
C LYS A 387 -13.51 71.29 -0.97
N ALA A 388 -14.05 70.61 0.04
CA ALA A 388 -14.50 71.23 1.29
C ALA A 388 -13.42 71.26 2.39
N VAL A 389 -12.23 70.71 2.12
CA VAL A 389 -11.10 70.64 3.07
C VAL A 389 -9.93 71.55 2.63
N THR A 390 -10.07 72.27 1.50
CA THR A 390 -9.04 73.17 0.96
C THR A 390 -9.48 74.64 0.80
N GLU A 391 -10.51 75.09 1.54
CA GLU A 391 -10.75 76.52 1.81
C GLU A 391 -10.73 76.84 3.31
#